data_AF-A0A7S1KLL9-F1
#
_entry.id   AF-A0A7S1KLL9-F1
#
_cell.length_a   1.000
_cell.length_b   1.000
_cell.length_c   1.000
_cell.angle_alpha   90.00
_cell.angle_beta   90.00
_cell.angle_gamma   90.00
#
_symmetry.space_group_name_H-M   'P 1'
#
loop_
_entity.id
_entity.type
_entity.pdbx_description
1 polymer ?
#
loop_
_entity_poly.entity_id
_entity_poly.type
_entity_poly.pdbx_seq_one_letter_code
_entity_poly.pdbx_strand_id
1 'polypeptide(L)'
;THRQQHQREFFSFASQYREKRQLEKMDKIETLRRDLSQQGLQQEAKSMKSMEEALHVSETLTSPTSSSQHKLPSPAHTHPLHKHHDSIDHELTEYASKSILMPHLSNLKKASYSNAIKLNIIHAWHSIMMNLLPLGNATLGNTAEIYTDGDEAFREMWKAIDSATEEICYETYILKNDPVGLETLRKLAAAARRGVKVTFVYDYMGSSLYVGYRDLAELHESGAKVVAFNPILPHLMHIFTRDQSKRKPILFRNHRKIMVVDGKIGFCGGLNTSSDYAGPELGIARFRDTHMKLKGPAVQYLIEVFKDSLSEASMHLLRKESTQTLSHTVKSSELVKSVTQNLNRQSILNLIRTSSLPKGVQLQESKEDFKEIFEKAKEEVTKNWKMRVGRLKQKLEEITQPAGSGSIEGPSTPSADVGTQNSSETSIQVEDQHSEGIFAQVLSSNVIRNKIHLQNAMIEIIRRSGREVHISNPFLLPPKRLMNALLSAAERGVQVKVITSGTSDTPMMRWASTHIYHEFLNQPNIEIYEYQPRIMHAKTVTVDGLFCSIGSFNFDLLSGLRNLEVNVTLLDQKCATILDQQFLVDLEESRQVTLESLAKRSIPERFLHWFCYFMSRVLSVVL
;
A
#
# COMPACT_ATOMS: atom_id res chain seq x y z
N THR A 1 42.84 -11.46 30.53
CA THR A 1 42.18 -11.52 31.86
C THR A 1 41.34 -10.27 32.13
N HIS A 2 41.90 -9.09 32.48
CA HIS A 2 41.10 -7.88 32.85
C HIS A 2 39.93 -7.54 31.90
N ARG A 3 40.12 -7.61 30.58
CA ARG A 3 39.06 -7.29 29.59
C ARG A 3 37.85 -8.24 29.64
N GLN A 4 38.04 -9.49 30.07
CA GLN A 4 36.94 -10.46 30.24
C GLN A 4 36.23 -10.26 31.58
N GLN A 5 36.93 -9.76 32.61
CA GLN A 5 36.33 -9.48 33.91
C GLN A 5 35.34 -8.30 33.81
N HIS A 6 35.74 -7.18 33.21
CA HIS A 6 34.84 -6.06 32.96
C HIS A 6 33.65 -6.41 32.05
N GLN A 7 33.81 -7.34 31.10
CA GLN A 7 32.67 -7.84 30.32
C GLN A 7 31.67 -8.62 31.20
N ARG A 8 32.14 -9.49 32.11
CA ARG A 8 31.26 -10.24 33.03
C ARG A 8 30.55 -9.30 34.00
N GLU A 9 31.24 -8.32 34.56
CA GLU A 9 30.67 -7.27 35.43
C GLU A 9 29.59 -6.46 34.69
N PHE A 10 29.86 -6.03 33.46
CA PHE A 10 28.89 -5.30 32.63
C PHE A 10 27.65 -6.15 32.28
N PHE A 11 27.82 -7.43 31.93
CA PHE A 11 26.68 -8.31 31.66
C PHE A 11 25.87 -8.63 32.92
N SER A 12 26.49 -8.79 34.08
CA SER A 12 25.81 -8.96 35.37
C SER A 12 24.94 -7.74 35.69
N PHE A 13 25.53 -6.54 35.64
CA PHE A 13 24.83 -5.27 35.86
C PHE A 13 23.67 -5.06 34.86
N ALA A 14 23.90 -5.35 33.58
CA ALA A 14 22.87 -5.24 32.54
C ALA A 14 21.76 -6.31 32.62
N SER A 15 21.97 -7.37 33.40
CA SER A 15 20.94 -8.37 33.74
C SER A 15 20.10 -7.87 34.91
N GLN A 16 20.74 -7.51 36.02
CA GLN A 16 20.08 -7.00 37.23
C GLN A 16 19.24 -5.73 36.94
N TYR A 17 19.75 -4.82 36.11
CA TYR A 17 19.00 -3.63 35.68
C TYR A 17 17.75 -3.97 34.84
N ARG A 18 17.81 -5.03 34.01
CA ARG A 18 16.67 -5.50 33.21
C ARG A 18 15.60 -6.16 34.07
N GLU A 19 16.03 -6.95 35.05
CA GLU A 19 15.14 -7.66 35.98
C GLU A 19 14.39 -6.67 36.89
N LYS A 20 15.10 -5.67 37.45
CA LYS A 20 14.46 -4.58 38.20
C LYS A 20 13.44 -3.79 37.36
N ARG A 21 13.79 -3.47 36.09
CA ARG A 21 12.87 -2.81 35.14
C ARG A 21 11.67 -3.65 34.71
N GLN A 22 11.75 -4.98 34.79
CA GLN A 22 10.62 -5.90 34.54
C GLN A 22 9.65 -5.87 35.73
N LEU A 23 10.16 -5.99 36.96
CA LEU A 23 9.37 -5.93 38.19
C LEU A 23 8.64 -4.58 38.34
N GLU A 24 9.34 -3.45 38.17
CA GLU A 24 8.74 -2.10 38.16
C GLU A 24 7.69 -1.88 37.06
N LYS A 25 7.69 -2.71 36.00
CA LYS A 25 6.69 -2.69 34.93
C LYS A 25 5.47 -3.53 35.27
N MET A 26 5.66 -4.71 35.86
CA MET A 26 4.56 -5.60 36.26
C MET A 26 3.70 -4.94 37.35
N ASP A 27 4.34 -4.38 38.37
CA ASP A 27 3.67 -3.70 39.49
C ASP A 27 2.78 -2.53 39.00
N LYS A 28 3.31 -1.69 38.09
CA LYS A 28 2.53 -0.62 37.44
C LYS A 28 1.39 -1.11 36.55
N ILE A 29 1.55 -2.26 35.90
CA ILE A 29 0.49 -2.86 35.08
C ILE A 29 -0.62 -3.40 35.97
N GLU A 30 -0.31 -4.03 37.13
CA GLU A 30 -1.33 -4.47 38.08
C GLU A 30 -2.07 -3.29 38.74
N THR A 31 -1.38 -2.20 39.08
CA THR A 31 -2.04 -0.97 39.57
C THR A 31 -3.02 -0.42 38.52
N LEU A 32 -2.57 -0.22 37.28
CA LEU A 32 -3.41 0.24 36.17
C LEU A 32 -4.61 -0.69 35.90
N ARG A 33 -4.45 -2.00 36.09
CA ARG A 33 -5.52 -2.98 35.89
C ARG A 33 -6.62 -2.88 36.96
N ARG A 34 -6.24 -2.56 38.22
CA ARG A 34 -7.21 -2.27 39.29
C ARG A 34 -7.98 -0.98 39.01
N ASP A 35 -7.28 0.09 38.64
CA ASP A 35 -7.89 1.41 38.39
C ASP A 35 -8.86 1.39 37.19
N LEU A 36 -8.47 0.75 36.08
CA LEU A 36 -9.32 0.61 34.89
C LEU A 36 -10.59 -0.23 35.17
N SER A 37 -10.48 -1.27 36.01
CA SER A 37 -11.63 -2.10 36.39
C SER A 37 -12.66 -1.31 37.21
N GLN A 38 -12.21 -0.42 38.10
CA GLN A 38 -13.12 0.46 38.85
C GLN A 38 -13.76 1.55 37.98
N GLN A 39 -13.02 2.12 37.02
CA GLN A 39 -13.54 3.15 36.13
C GLN A 39 -14.56 2.60 35.12
N GLY A 40 -14.32 1.40 34.56
CA GLY A 40 -15.26 0.75 33.64
C GLY A 40 -16.64 0.53 34.27
N LEU A 41 -16.68 -0.06 35.48
CA LEU A 41 -17.92 -0.31 36.22
C LEU A 41 -18.69 0.97 36.55
N GLN A 42 -18.00 2.08 36.87
CA GLN A 42 -18.66 3.37 37.11
C GLN A 42 -19.19 4.03 35.84
N GLN A 43 -18.60 3.73 34.68
CA GLN A 43 -18.97 4.34 33.40
C GLN A 43 -20.13 3.59 32.73
N GLU A 44 -20.17 2.27 32.82
CA GLU A 44 -21.35 1.46 32.44
C GLU A 44 -22.57 1.80 33.31
N ALA A 45 -22.40 1.93 34.63
CA ALA A 45 -23.48 2.31 35.55
C ALA A 45 -24.06 3.71 35.23
N LYS A 46 -23.23 4.66 34.80
CA LYS A 46 -23.71 5.98 34.32
C LYS A 46 -24.42 5.89 32.97
N SER A 47 -23.90 5.09 32.05
CA SER A 47 -24.47 4.93 30.71
C SER A 47 -25.85 4.25 30.76
N MET A 48 -26.02 3.21 31.58
CA MET A 48 -27.33 2.58 31.83
C MET A 48 -28.33 3.58 32.41
N LYS A 49 -27.95 4.34 33.45
CA LYS A 49 -28.86 5.26 34.12
C LYS A 49 -29.34 6.41 33.19
N SER A 50 -28.45 6.94 32.34
CA SER A 50 -28.84 7.91 31.31
C SER A 50 -29.74 7.33 30.22
N MET A 51 -29.70 6.01 30.00
CA MET A 51 -30.53 5.33 29.01
C MET A 51 -31.93 5.01 29.56
N GLU A 52 -32.05 4.69 30.85
CA GLU A 52 -33.34 4.61 31.58
C GLU A 52 -34.04 5.98 31.61
N GLU A 53 -33.30 7.06 31.93
CA GLU A 53 -33.82 8.43 31.93
C GLU A 53 -34.28 8.88 30.52
N ALA A 54 -33.55 8.50 29.46
CA ALA A 54 -33.95 8.80 28.08
C ALA A 54 -35.19 8.01 27.61
N LEU A 55 -35.39 6.78 28.08
CA LEU A 55 -36.57 5.98 27.77
C LEU A 55 -37.84 6.56 28.41
N HIS A 56 -37.76 7.03 29.67
CA HIS A 56 -38.92 7.64 30.34
C HIS A 56 -39.36 8.97 29.73
N VAL A 57 -38.45 9.73 29.10
CA VAL A 57 -38.78 11.00 28.43
C VAL A 57 -39.52 10.79 27.09
N SER A 58 -39.45 9.59 26.50
CA SER A 58 -40.10 9.31 25.20
C SER A 58 -41.60 8.98 25.26
N GLU A 59 -42.17 8.71 26.44
CA GLU A 59 -43.60 8.39 26.59
C GLU A 59 -44.49 9.64 26.78
N THR A 60 -43.88 10.81 27.04
CA THR A 60 -44.62 12.07 27.21
C THR A 60 -44.00 13.18 26.35
N LEU A 61 -44.60 13.43 25.17
CA LEU A 61 -44.88 14.75 24.58
C LEU A 61 -45.27 14.63 23.11
N THR A 62 -46.57 14.74 22.83
CA THR A 62 -47.10 15.01 21.49
C THR A 62 -47.24 16.53 21.26
N SER A 63 -47.12 16.92 20.00
CA SER A 63 -47.42 18.25 19.41
C SER A 63 -46.33 19.36 19.43
N PRO A 64 -46.30 20.28 18.43
CA PRO A 64 -45.10 21.10 18.14
C PRO A 64 -45.32 22.63 18.07
N THR A 65 -44.38 23.45 18.56
CA THR A 65 -44.32 24.89 18.20
C THR A 65 -42.91 25.52 18.30
N SER A 66 -42.49 26.13 17.19
CA SER A 66 -41.72 27.39 17.01
C SER A 66 -40.63 27.89 18.00
N SER A 67 -39.43 28.09 17.41
CA SER A 67 -38.61 29.33 17.42
C SER A 67 -37.78 29.80 18.64
N SER A 68 -36.50 30.10 18.31
CA SER A 68 -35.63 31.21 18.78
C SER A 68 -34.51 30.99 19.84
N GLN A 69 -33.27 31.06 19.33
CA GLN A 69 -32.07 31.82 19.78
C GLN A 69 -31.40 31.67 21.17
N HIS A 70 -30.05 31.77 21.11
CA HIS A 70 -29.06 32.14 22.15
C HIS A 70 -28.65 31.10 23.25
N LYS A 71 -27.43 31.09 23.81
CA LYS A 71 -26.04 31.44 23.35
C LYS A 71 -25.02 31.02 24.46
N LEU A 72 -23.81 30.54 24.09
CA LEU A 72 -22.57 30.46 24.92
C LEU A 72 -22.57 29.45 26.12
N PRO A 73 -21.42 29.06 26.75
CA PRO A 73 -20.07 29.66 26.71
C PRO A 73 -18.86 28.71 26.48
N SER A 74 -17.67 29.30 26.56
CA SER A 74 -16.31 28.73 26.61
C SER A 74 -15.49 29.60 27.61
N PRO A 75 -14.24 29.31 28.03
CA PRO A 75 -13.44 28.07 28.08
C PRO A 75 -12.80 27.82 29.48
N ALA A 76 -12.17 26.64 29.71
CA ALA A 76 -11.09 26.50 30.70
C ALA A 76 -10.19 25.27 30.42
N HIS A 77 -8.86 25.47 30.37
CA HIS A 77 -7.86 24.39 30.35
C HIS A 77 -7.08 24.35 31.67
N THR A 78 -6.63 23.16 32.09
CA THR A 78 -5.23 22.91 32.49
C THR A 78 -4.95 21.41 32.63
N HIS A 79 -3.79 20.95 32.14
CA HIS A 79 -3.27 19.58 32.24
C HIS A 79 -1.83 19.64 32.76
N PRO A 80 -1.38 18.61 33.51
CA PRO A 80 0.02 18.18 33.52
C PRO A 80 0.22 16.99 32.56
N LEU A 81 1.35 16.98 31.84
CA LEU A 81 1.56 16.15 30.66
C LEU A 81 2.15 14.75 30.95
N HIS A 82 1.39 13.71 30.60
CA HIS A 82 1.93 12.52 29.90
C HIS A 82 0.84 11.80 29.07
N LYS A 83 0.04 12.59 28.34
CA LYS A 83 -0.83 12.19 27.22
C LYS A 83 -0.48 13.12 26.04
N HIS A 84 -0.49 12.63 24.78
CA HIS A 84 -0.79 13.39 23.53
C HIS A 84 -0.29 12.80 22.20
N HIS A 85 0.54 11.75 22.14
CA HIS A 85 0.93 11.21 20.80
C HIS A 85 -0.17 10.37 20.16
N ASP A 86 -0.81 9.46 20.91
CA ASP A 86 -1.86 8.60 20.34
C ASP A 86 -3.18 9.35 20.02
N SER A 87 -3.49 10.44 20.75
CA SER A 87 -4.74 11.19 20.53
C SER A 87 -4.74 12.00 19.24
N ILE A 88 -3.59 12.57 18.86
CA ILE A 88 -3.48 13.39 17.64
C ILE A 88 -3.56 12.50 16.39
N ASP A 89 -2.90 11.34 16.40
CA ASP A 89 -3.00 10.39 15.29
C ASP A 89 -4.42 9.79 15.23
N HIS A 90 -5.09 9.54 16.36
CA HIS A 90 -6.50 9.13 16.38
C HIS A 90 -7.44 10.22 15.86
N GLU A 91 -7.36 11.46 16.36
CA GLU A 91 -8.20 12.58 15.93
C GLU A 91 -8.03 12.89 14.44
N LEU A 92 -6.79 12.89 13.93
CA LEU A 92 -6.51 13.07 12.50
C LEU A 92 -7.04 11.92 11.66
N THR A 93 -6.94 10.69 12.14
CA THR A 93 -7.48 9.52 11.43
C THR A 93 -9.01 9.48 11.48
N GLU A 94 -9.62 9.92 12.59
CA GLU A 94 -11.07 10.02 12.76
C GLU A 94 -11.66 11.13 11.88
N TYR A 95 -11.00 12.29 11.84
CA TYR A 95 -11.31 13.36 10.91
C TYR A 95 -11.12 12.90 9.46
N ALA A 96 -9.99 12.26 9.12
CA ALA A 96 -9.76 11.73 7.78
C ALA A 96 -10.82 10.69 7.39
N SER A 97 -11.20 9.77 8.28
CA SER A 97 -12.30 8.84 8.03
C SER A 97 -13.63 9.59 7.84
N LYS A 98 -13.97 10.56 8.71
CA LYS A 98 -15.21 11.35 8.56
C LYS A 98 -15.24 12.24 7.32
N SER A 99 -14.10 12.74 6.84
CA SER A 99 -14.03 13.68 5.71
C SER A 99 -13.68 13.03 4.36
N ILE A 100 -13.06 11.84 4.37
CA ILE A 100 -12.64 11.11 3.17
C ILE A 100 -13.55 9.91 2.92
N LEU A 101 -13.94 9.15 3.96
CA LEU A 101 -14.77 7.94 3.80
C LEU A 101 -16.27 8.26 3.75
N MET A 102 -16.77 9.10 4.66
CA MET A 102 -18.22 9.31 4.80
C MET A 102 -18.91 9.91 3.57
N PRO A 103 -18.30 10.80 2.76
CA PRO A 103 -18.89 11.25 1.50
C PRO A 103 -19.11 10.07 0.54
N HIS A 104 -18.07 9.26 0.32
CA HIS A 104 -18.15 8.06 -0.52
C HIS A 104 -19.16 7.02 0.00
N LEU A 105 -19.16 6.70 1.31
CA LEU A 105 -20.18 5.82 1.90
C LEU A 105 -21.59 6.42 1.89
N SER A 106 -21.73 7.76 1.86
CA SER A 106 -23.04 8.40 1.79
C SER A 106 -23.73 8.15 0.43
N ASN A 107 -22.96 7.98 -0.64
CA ASN A 107 -23.50 7.64 -1.95
C ASN A 107 -24.08 6.21 -1.99
N LEU A 108 -23.57 5.28 -1.16
CA LEU A 108 -24.19 3.96 -0.95
C LEU A 108 -25.55 4.03 -0.24
N LYS A 109 -25.92 5.15 0.42
CA LYS A 109 -27.24 5.28 1.08
C LYS A 109 -28.41 5.19 0.11
N LYS A 110 -28.18 5.40 -1.20
CA LYS A 110 -29.17 5.23 -2.28
C LYS A 110 -29.56 3.75 -2.52
N ALA A 111 -28.85 2.77 -1.94
CA ALA A 111 -29.20 1.34 -2.03
C ALA A 111 -30.36 0.93 -1.09
N SER A 112 -31.08 -0.14 -1.46
CA SER A 112 -32.34 -0.59 -0.85
C SER A 112 -32.19 -1.39 0.46
N TYR A 113 -31.48 -0.83 1.45
CA TYR A 113 -31.37 -1.40 2.81
C TYR A 113 -32.14 -0.59 3.85
N SER A 114 -32.54 -1.24 4.96
CA SER A 114 -33.13 -0.57 6.12
C SER A 114 -32.11 0.30 6.85
N ASN A 115 -32.57 1.36 7.53
CA ASN A 115 -31.70 2.36 8.15
C ASN A 115 -30.76 1.79 9.22
N ALA A 116 -31.22 0.81 10.02
CA ALA A 116 -30.38 0.16 11.04
C ALA A 116 -29.22 -0.65 10.43
N ILE A 117 -29.47 -1.38 9.33
CA ILE A 117 -28.44 -2.14 8.61
C ILE A 117 -27.41 -1.16 7.99
N LYS A 118 -27.88 -0.06 7.39
CA LYS A 118 -27.01 1.00 6.85
C LYS A 118 -26.07 1.58 7.91
N LEU A 119 -26.60 1.89 9.11
CA LEU A 119 -25.80 2.41 10.23
C LEU A 119 -24.73 1.41 10.69
N ASN A 120 -25.06 0.13 10.82
CA ASN A 120 -24.10 -0.90 11.21
C ASN A 120 -22.97 -1.08 10.19
N ILE A 121 -23.29 -1.08 8.88
CA ILE A 121 -22.30 -1.13 7.79
C ILE A 121 -21.38 0.10 7.86
N ILE A 122 -21.94 1.31 8.02
CA ILE A 122 -21.15 2.55 8.10
C ILE A 122 -20.22 2.54 9.32
N HIS A 123 -20.67 2.08 10.49
CA HIS A 123 -19.82 1.97 11.68
C HIS A 123 -18.70 0.93 11.51
N ALA A 124 -18.99 -0.23 10.90
CA ALA A 124 -17.98 -1.24 10.59
C ALA A 124 -16.90 -0.67 9.64
N TRP A 125 -17.30 -0.05 8.53
CA TRP A 125 -16.37 0.54 7.56
C TRP A 125 -15.61 1.75 8.09
N HIS A 126 -16.23 2.57 8.95
CA HIS A 126 -15.50 3.61 9.69
C HIS A 126 -14.38 3.01 10.51
N SER A 127 -14.66 1.94 11.28
CA SER A 127 -13.66 1.23 12.09
C SER A 127 -12.56 0.57 11.25
N ILE A 128 -12.90 0.00 10.08
CA ILE A 128 -11.92 -0.51 9.11
C ILE A 128 -10.97 0.61 8.67
N MET A 129 -11.50 1.73 8.20
CA MET A 129 -10.68 2.83 7.68
C MET A 129 -9.85 3.53 8.75
N MET A 130 -10.33 3.57 10.00
CA MET A 130 -9.53 4.01 11.14
C MET A 130 -8.22 3.21 11.32
N ASN A 131 -8.17 1.97 10.83
CA ASN A 131 -6.98 1.12 10.93
C ASN A 131 -6.23 0.99 9.59
N LEU A 132 -6.89 1.22 8.45
CA LEU A 132 -6.24 1.24 7.13
C LEU A 132 -5.58 2.58 6.79
N LEU A 133 -6.19 3.73 7.11
CA LEU A 133 -5.66 5.05 6.75
C LEU A 133 -4.22 5.29 7.25
N PRO A 134 -3.82 4.91 8.49
CA PRO A 134 -2.43 5.07 8.95
C PRO A 134 -1.39 4.23 8.18
N LEU A 135 -1.84 3.22 7.42
CA LEU A 135 -0.98 2.29 6.69
C LEU A 135 -0.67 2.76 5.26
N GLY A 136 -1.30 3.79 4.73
CA GLY A 136 -1.00 4.20 3.35
C GLY A 136 -1.63 5.53 2.99
N ASN A 137 -1.00 6.21 2.03
CA ASN A 137 -1.51 7.49 1.57
C ASN A 137 -2.81 7.26 0.79
N ALA A 138 -3.90 7.87 1.27
CA ALA A 138 -5.26 7.70 0.77
C ALA A 138 -5.83 9.03 0.25
N THR A 139 -6.70 8.96 -0.76
CA THR A 139 -7.22 10.13 -1.49
C THR A 139 -8.64 9.89 -2.00
N LEU A 140 -9.39 10.98 -2.21
CA LEU A 140 -10.62 11.05 -3.00
C LEU A 140 -10.36 11.66 -4.39
N GLY A 141 -11.38 11.65 -5.24
CA GLY A 141 -11.32 12.33 -6.54
C GLY A 141 -10.53 11.54 -7.59
N ASN A 142 -10.42 10.23 -7.41
CA ASN A 142 -9.77 9.35 -8.37
C ASN A 142 -10.79 8.73 -9.34
N THR A 143 -10.29 8.12 -10.41
CA THR A 143 -11.05 7.19 -11.25
C THR A 143 -10.17 5.98 -11.55
N ALA A 144 -10.75 4.78 -11.55
CA ALA A 144 -10.06 3.55 -11.92
C ALA A 144 -10.77 2.84 -13.09
N GLU A 145 -9.97 2.28 -13.98
CA GLU A 145 -10.39 1.41 -15.09
C GLU A 145 -9.66 0.06 -14.83
N ILE A 146 -10.41 -1.04 -14.71
CA ILE A 146 -9.86 -2.37 -14.38
C ILE A 146 -9.84 -3.22 -15.65
N TYR A 147 -8.70 -3.84 -15.93
CA TYR A 147 -8.50 -4.73 -17.06
C TYR A 147 -8.32 -6.17 -16.58
N THR A 148 -9.20 -7.06 -17.03
CA THR A 148 -9.09 -8.50 -16.83
C THR A 148 -8.61 -9.25 -18.08
N ASP A 149 -8.56 -8.53 -19.22
CA ASP A 149 -7.85 -8.95 -20.42
C ASP A 149 -6.48 -8.27 -20.54
N GLY A 150 -5.51 -9.00 -21.08
CA GLY A 150 -4.13 -8.54 -21.24
C GLY A 150 -3.92 -7.67 -22.49
N ASP A 151 -4.63 -7.92 -23.58
CA ASP A 151 -4.48 -7.16 -24.82
C ASP A 151 -5.02 -5.74 -24.64
N GLU A 152 -6.19 -5.58 -24.02
CA GLU A 152 -6.75 -4.27 -23.68
C GLU A 152 -5.79 -3.47 -22.77
N ALA A 153 -5.26 -4.11 -21.72
CA ALA A 153 -4.32 -3.48 -20.79
C ALA A 153 -3.06 -2.96 -21.52
N PHE A 154 -2.42 -3.78 -22.36
CA PHE A 154 -1.24 -3.34 -23.11
C PHE A 154 -1.56 -2.25 -24.14
N ARG A 155 -2.70 -2.34 -24.85
CA ARG A 155 -3.14 -1.29 -25.79
C ARG A 155 -3.31 0.07 -25.09
N GLU A 156 -3.96 0.11 -23.92
CA GLU A 156 -4.14 1.35 -23.17
C GLU A 156 -2.84 1.87 -22.53
N MET A 157 -1.95 0.97 -22.07
CA MET A 157 -0.60 1.36 -21.63
C MET A 157 0.22 1.98 -22.76
N TRP A 158 0.22 1.35 -23.94
CA TRP A 158 0.94 1.84 -25.11
C TRP A 158 0.39 3.17 -25.63
N LYS A 159 -0.93 3.33 -25.68
CA LYS A 159 -1.61 4.59 -25.99
C LYS A 159 -1.20 5.71 -25.03
N ALA A 160 -1.07 5.41 -23.73
CA ALA A 160 -0.56 6.36 -22.76
C ALA A 160 0.90 6.78 -23.07
N ILE A 161 1.79 5.82 -23.36
CA ILE A 161 3.19 6.10 -23.77
C ILE A 161 3.25 6.94 -25.07
N ASP A 162 2.41 6.63 -26.06
CA ASP A 162 2.35 7.39 -27.31
C ASP A 162 1.87 8.83 -27.08
N SER A 163 0.94 9.03 -26.15
CA SER A 163 0.40 10.35 -25.78
C SER A 163 1.27 11.20 -24.84
N ALA A 164 2.30 10.60 -24.22
CA ALA A 164 3.10 11.24 -23.19
C ALA A 164 3.84 12.50 -23.69
N THR A 165 3.87 13.55 -22.86
CA THR A 165 4.51 14.85 -23.17
C THR A 165 5.60 15.30 -22.20
N GLU A 166 5.67 14.76 -20.98
CA GLU A 166 6.56 15.24 -19.91
C GLU A 166 7.48 14.13 -19.36
N GLU A 167 6.92 13.08 -18.74
CA GLU A 167 7.68 12.05 -18.03
C GLU A 167 6.97 10.68 -18.09
N ILE A 168 7.74 9.61 -18.34
CA ILE A 168 7.30 8.23 -18.17
C ILE A 168 8.19 7.55 -17.13
N CYS A 169 7.57 7.05 -16.08
CA CYS A 169 8.19 6.21 -15.06
C CYS A 169 7.60 4.81 -15.15
N TYR A 170 8.38 3.79 -15.53
CA TYR A 170 7.88 2.43 -15.71
C TYR A 170 8.81 1.41 -15.01
N GLU A 171 8.28 0.61 -14.08
CA GLU A 171 8.93 -0.57 -13.53
C GLU A 171 8.18 -1.89 -13.83
N THR A 172 8.94 -2.98 -14.03
CA THR A 172 8.45 -4.36 -14.17
C THR A 172 9.41 -5.36 -13.50
N TYR A 173 8.91 -6.54 -13.11
CA TYR A 173 9.77 -7.63 -12.62
C TYR A 173 10.35 -8.47 -13.76
N ILE A 174 9.51 -8.86 -14.73
CA ILE A 174 9.92 -9.56 -15.94
C ILE A 174 9.80 -8.61 -17.13
N LEU A 175 10.86 -8.54 -17.92
CA LEU A 175 10.84 -8.08 -19.30
C LEU A 175 11.36 -9.22 -20.18
N LYS A 176 10.66 -9.48 -21.30
CA LYS A 176 11.08 -10.45 -22.32
C LYS A 176 11.40 -9.77 -23.64
N ASN A 177 12.21 -10.42 -24.47
CA ASN A 177 12.48 -10.05 -25.87
C ASN A 177 11.45 -10.69 -26.83
N ASP A 178 10.17 -10.58 -26.48
CA ASP A 178 9.02 -11.07 -27.26
C ASP A 178 8.23 -9.89 -27.87
N PRO A 179 7.21 -10.10 -28.73
CA PRO A 179 6.51 -9.02 -29.42
C PRO A 179 6.00 -7.89 -28.50
N VAL A 180 5.36 -8.23 -27.38
CA VAL A 180 4.87 -7.26 -26.39
C VAL A 180 6.02 -6.53 -25.70
N GLY A 181 7.08 -7.24 -25.33
CA GLY A 181 8.28 -6.65 -24.73
C GLY A 181 8.99 -5.67 -25.66
N LEU A 182 9.25 -6.09 -26.90
CA LEU A 182 9.94 -5.29 -27.92
C LEU A 182 9.11 -4.07 -28.35
N GLU A 183 7.79 -4.22 -28.54
CA GLU A 183 6.91 -3.09 -28.88
C GLU A 183 6.86 -2.06 -27.74
N THR A 184 6.86 -2.53 -26.48
CA THR A 184 6.96 -1.65 -25.31
C THR A 184 8.28 -0.86 -25.31
N LEU A 185 9.42 -1.53 -25.52
CA LEU A 185 10.73 -0.87 -25.59
C LEU A 185 10.80 0.15 -26.73
N ARG A 186 10.28 -0.21 -27.92
CA ARG A 186 10.22 0.67 -29.11
C ARG A 186 9.39 1.92 -28.84
N LYS A 187 8.24 1.79 -28.18
CA LYS A 187 7.38 2.93 -27.79
C LYS A 187 8.03 3.84 -26.76
N LEU A 188 8.69 3.26 -25.75
CA LEU A 188 9.47 4.03 -24.77
C LEU A 188 10.64 4.78 -25.44
N ALA A 189 11.37 4.14 -26.35
CA ALA A 189 12.45 4.77 -27.11
C ALA A 189 11.92 5.87 -28.05
N ALA A 190 10.76 5.66 -28.68
CA ALA A 190 10.08 6.69 -29.46
C ALA A 190 9.68 7.89 -28.59
N ALA A 191 9.13 7.68 -27.39
CA ALA A 191 8.78 8.76 -26.46
C ALA A 191 10.02 9.55 -26.01
N ALA A 192 11.12 8.87 -25.66
CA ALA A 192 12.38 9.52 -25.32
C ALA A 192 12.93 10.38 -26.47
N ARG A 193 12.86 9.88 -27.72
CA ARG A 193 13.21 10.66 -28.92
C ARG A 193 12.31 11.88 -29.17
N ARG A 194 11.06 11.89 -28.68
CA ARG A 194 10.19 13.09 -28.68
C ARG A 194 10.55 14.12 -27.61
N GLY A 195 11.52 13.82 -26.74
CA GLY A 195 11.91 14.67 -25.60
C GLY A 195 11.21 14.33 -24.27
N VAL A 196 10.38 13.29 -24.22
CA VAL A 196 9.74 12.83 -22.98
C VAL A 196 10.80 12.22 -22.06
N LYS A 197 10.80 12.59 -20.79
CA LYS A 197 11.75 12.03 -19.82
C LYS A 197 11.36 10.59 -19.46
N VAL A 198 12.00 9.61 -20.09
CA VAL A 198 11.73 8.18 -19.80
C VAL A 198 12.70 7.64 -18.75
N THR A 199 12.17 7.07 -17.67
CA THR A 199 12.90 6.24 -16.71
C THR A 199 12.28 4.85 -16.64
N PHE A 200 13.05 3.83 -17.03
CA PHE A 200 12.63 2.44 -17.07
C PHE A 200 13.45 1.61 -16.07
N VAL A 201 12.77 0.83 -15.23
CA VAL A 201 13.38 -0.04 -14.21
C VAL A 201 12.92 -1.48 -14.44
N TYR A 202 13.86 -2.42 -14.49
CA TYR A 202 13.51 -3.84 -14.60
C TYR A 202 14.25 -4.66 -13.55
N ASP A 203 13.66 -5.72 -13.02
CA ASP A 203 14.39 -6.62 -12.14
C ASP A 203 15.36 -7.51 -12.93
N TYR A 204 16.62 -7.48 -12.52
CA TYR A 204 17.68 -8.24 -13.19
C TYR A 204 17.40 -9.74 -13.16
N MET A 205 16.96 -10.30 -12.03
CA MET A 205 16.77 -11.75 -11.88
C MET A 205 15.56 -12.25 -12.67
N GLY A 206 14.49 -11.46 -12.75
CA GLY A 206 13.31 -11.79 -13.55
C GLY A 206 13.54 -11.69 -15.05
N SER A 207 14.48 -10.85 -15.49
CA SER A 207 14.62 -10.48 -16.91
C SER A 207 15.92 -10.94 -17.59
N SER A 208 17.01 -11.22 -16.86
CA SER A 208 18.35 -11.47 -17.45
C SER A 208 18.49 -12.76 -18.26
N LEU A 209 17.47 -13.65 -18.23
CA LEU A 209 17.40 -14.82 -19.10
C LEU A 209 16.78 -14.52 -20.48
N TYR A 210 16.13 -13.37 -20.62
CA TYR A 210 15.35 -13.01 -21.81
C TYR A 210 15.89 -11.74 -22.51
N VAL A 211 16.34 -10.74 -21.74
CA VAL A 211 16.90 -9.49 -22.32
C VAL A 211 18.37 -9.31 -21.98
N GLY A 212 19.15 -8.94 -22.99
CA GLY A 212 20.55 -8.54 -22.88
C GLY A 212 20.76 -7.06 -23.18
N TYR A 213 22.02 -6.65 -23.27
CA TYR A 213 22.41 -5.28 -23.59
C TYR A 213 21.92 -4.82 -24.97
N ARG A 214 21.86 -5.74 -25.95
CA ARG A 214 21.43 -5.45 -27.32
C ARG A 214 19.95 -5.08 -27.41
N ASP A 215 19.09 -5.81 -26.69
CA ASP A 215 17.64 -5.57 -26.67
C ASP A 215 17.28 -4.22 -26.05
N LEU A 216 18.14 -3.71 -25.16
CA LEU A 216 18.00 -2.41 -24.48
C LEU A 216 18.79 -1.27 -25.16
N ALA A 217 19.54 -1.55 -26.23
CA ALA A 217 20.44 -0.58 -26.86
C ALA A 217 19.66 0.63 -27.44
N GLU A 218 18.59 0.39 -28.20
CA GLU A 218 17.77 1.47 -28.78
C GLU A 218 17.17 2.39 -27.70
N LEU A 219 16.76 1.80 -26.56
CA LEU A 219 16.21 2.55 -25.44
C LEU A 219 17.31 3.38 -24.74
N HIS A 220 18.52 2.85 -24.57
CA HIS A 220 19.65 3.64 -24.09
C HIS A 220 20.03 4.77 -25.06
N GLU A 221 20.12 4.49 -26.36
CA GLU A 221 20.49 5.45 -27.42
C GLU A 221 19.46 6.56 -27.60
N SER A 222 18.18 6.29 -27.32
CA SER A 222 17.12 7.31 -27.27
C SER A 222 17.26 8.33 -26.12
N GLY A 223 18.20 8.14 -25.19
CA GLY A 223 18.39 8.98 -24.01
C GLY A 223 17.55 8.58 -22.80
N ALA A 224 16.85 7.44 -22.84
CA ALA A 224 16.07 6.97 -21.69
C ALA A 224 16.98 6.44 -20.56
N LYS A 225 16.57 6.70 -19.31
CA LYS A 225 17.25 6.19 -18.13
C LYS A 225 16.80 4.76 -17.82
N VAL A 226 17.55 3.77 -18.32
CA VAL A 226 17.31 2.34 -18.05
C VAL A 226 18.12 1.89 -16.82
N VAL A 227 17.48 1.17 -15.88
CA VAL A 227 18.10 0.73 -14.62
C VAL A 227 17.73 -0.73 -14.29
N ALA A 228 18.73 -1.59 -14.17
CA ALA A 228 18.57 -2.94 -13.66
C ALA A 228 18.53 -2.97 -12.11
N PHE A 229 17.49 -3.55 -11.53
CA PHE A 229 17.35 -3.66 -10.07
C PHE A 229 18.13 -4.86 -9.50
N ASN A 230 18.98 -4.58 -8.50
CA ASN A 230 19.78 -5.53 -7.73
C ASN A 230 20.43 -6.65 -8.61
N PRO A 231 21.31 -6.30 -9.56
CA PRO A 231 21.97 -7.26 -10.45
C PRO A 231 22.90 -8.22 -9.69
N ILE A 232 22.99 -9.46 -10.17
CA ILE A 232 23.72 -10.53 -9.47
C ILE A 232 25.24 -10.37 -9.57
N LEU A 233 25.77 -9.88 -10.70
CA LEU A 233 27.20 -9.85 -10.96
C LEU A 233 28.02 -8.98 -9.96
N PRO A 234 27.56 -7.78 -9.53
CA PRO A 234 28.19 -7.04 -8.44
C PRO A 234 28.16 -7.78 -7.10
N HIS A 235 27.17 -8.64 -6.84
CA HIS A 235 27.08 -9.39 -5.59
C HIS A 235 28.26 -10.36 -5.44
N LEU A 236 28.62 -11.08 -6.51
CA LEU A 236 29.75 -12.01 -6.54
C LEU A 236 31.09 -11.30 -6.25
N MET A 237 31.28 -10.10 -6.81
CA MET A 237 32.46 -9.25 -6.62
C MET A 237 32.55 -8.62 -5.22
N HIS A 238 31.47 -8.65 -4.42
CA HIS A 238 31.41 -8.04 -3.09
C HIS A 238 31.43 -9.03 -1.92
N ILE A 239 31.47 -10.34 -2.19
CA ILE A 239 31.61 -11.41 -1.18
C ILE A 239 32.84 -11.22 -0.27
N PHE A 240 33.94 -10.67 -0.80
CA PHE A 240 35.17 -10.40 -0.05
C PHE A 240 35.19 -9.03 0.65
N THR A 241 34.20 -8.15 0.43
CA THR A 241 34.18 -6.80 1.02
C THR A 241 33.56 -6.82 2.43
N ARG A 242 34.19 -6.16 3.41
CA ARG A 242 33.74 -6.10 4.82
C ARG A 242 32.54 -5.15 5.05
N ASP A 243 32.07 -4.46 4.02
CA ASP A 243 30.96 -3.51 4.10
C ASP A 243 29.62 -4.23 3.86
N GLN A 244 28.89 -4.50 4.94
CA GLN A 244 27.57 -5.15 4.86
C GLN A 244 26.51 -4.27 4.19
N SER A 245 26.69 -2.94 4.10
CA SER A 245 25.74 -2.06 3.38
C SER A 245 25.70 -2.30 1.87
N LYS A 246 26.66 -3.06 1.33
CA LYS A 246 26.74 -3.43 -0.10
C LYS A 246 26.04 -4.75 -0.44
N ARG A 247 25.54 -5.49 0.56
CA ARG A 247 24.97 -6.84 0.37
C ARG A 247 23.45 -6.82 0.53
N LYS A 248 22.74 -6.42 -0.51
CA LYS A 248 21.32 -6.77 -0.64
C LYS A 248 21.20 -8.29 -0.81
N PRO A 249 20.28 -8.98 -0.13
CA PRO A 249 20.02 -10.39 -0.38
C PRO A 249 19.74 -10.64 -1.87
N ILE A 250 20.17 -11.78 -2.40
CA ILE A 250 19.91 -12.13 -3.81
C ILE A 250 18.39 -12.20 -4.07
N LEU A 251 17.63 -12.72 -3.11
CA LEU A 251 16.16 -12.76 -3.13
C LEU A 251 15.47 -11.42 -2.79
N PHE A 252 16.20 -10.32 -2.56
CA PHE A 252 15.59 -8.99 -2.48
C PHE A 252 15.33 -8.48 -3.90
N ARG A 253 14.10 -8.68 -4.38
CA ARG A 253 13.66 -8.39 -5.75
C ARG A 253 12.71 -7.21 -5.81
N ASN A 254 12.67 -6.52 -6.95
CA ASN A 254 11.60 -5.59 -7.25
C ASN A 254 10.46 -6.31 -7.95
N HIS A 255 9.39 -6.61 -7.22
CA HIS A 255 8.25 -7.35 -7.77
C HIS A 255 7.08 -6.42 -8.17
N ARG A 256 7.22 -5.11 -7.97
CA ARG A 256 6.27 -4.08 -8.38
C ARG A 256 6.16 -4.01 -9.91
N LYS A 257 4.95 -3.72 -10.40
CA LYS A 257 4.70 -3.35 -11.79
C LYS A 257 3.90 -2.05 -11.78
N ILE A 258 4.57 -0.94 -12.08
CA ILE A 258 3.98 0.41 -12.08
C ILE A 258 4.37 1.10 -13.36
N MET A 259 3.42 1.71 -14.05
CA MET A 259 3.73 2.73 -15.06
C MET A 259 3.01 4.03 -14.71
N VAL A 260 3.70 5.17 -14.77
CA VAL A 260 3.08 6.50 -14.63
C VAL A 260 3.49 7.36 -15.81
N VAL A 261 2.50 8.04 -16.40
CA VAL A 261 2.65 8.97 -17.51
C VAL A 261 2.23 10.37 -17.07
N ASP A 262 3.13 11.33 -17.26
CA ASP A 262 2.99 12.78 -17.01
C ASP A 262 2.45 13.14 -15.61
N GLY A 263 2.65 12.24 -14.63
CA GLY A 263 2.10 12.36 -13.27
C GLY A 263 0.58 12.35 -13.18
N LYS A 264 -0.14 12.06 -14.28
CA LYS A 264 -1.59 12.18 -14.44
C LYS A 264 -2.30 10.84 -14.59
N ILE A 265 -1.65 9.87 -15.24
CA ILE A 265 -2.16 8.51 -15.48
C ILE A 265 -1.19 7.51 -14.84
N GLY A 266 -1.68 6.65 -13.96
CA GLY A 266 -0.93 5.54 -13.38
C GLY A 266 -1.51 4.20 -13.81
N PHE A 267 -0.68 3.16 -13.85
CA PHE A 267 -1.04 1.77 -14.07
C PHE A 267 -0.39 0.90 -12.99
N CYS A 268 -1.12 -0.08 -12.47
CA CYS A 268 -0.66 -0.99 -11.41
C CYS A 268 -1.41 -2.34 -11.48
N GLY A 269 -0.74 -3.45 -11.20
CA GLY A 269 -1.36 -4.78 -11.17
C GLY A 269 -0.34 -5.92 -11.25
N GLY A 270 -0.76 -7.10 -11.72
CA GLY A 270 0.08 -8.30 -11.76
C GLY A 270 0.87 -8.53 -13.06
N LEU A 271 0.47 -7.87 -14.17
CA LEU A 271 1.08 -8.01 -15.48
C LEU A 271 2.56 -7.58 -15.49
N ASN A 272 3.42 -8.43 -16.03
CA ASN A 272 4.79 -8.08 -16.42
C ASN A 272 4.86 -7.81 -17.93
N THR A 273 5.91 -7.13 -18.40
CA THR A 273 6.12 -6.81 -19.82
C THR A 273 6.57 -8.04 -20.63
N SER A 274 5.60 -8.87 -21.03
CA SER A 274 5.81 -10.11 -21.79
C SER A 274 4.52 -10.55 -22.51
N SER A 275 4.69 -11.24 -23.63
CA SER A 275 3.61 -11.86 -24.41
C SER A 275 2.93 -13.03 -23.69
N ASP A 276 3.49 -13.54 -22.58
CA ASP A 276 2.81 -14.46 -21.66
C ASP A 276 1.58 -13.82 -20.99
N TYR A 277 1.59 -12.49 -20.82
CA TYR A 277 0.61 -11.70 -20.06
C TYR A 277 -0.45 -11.01 -20.92
N ALA A 278 -0.17 -10.88 -22.22
CA ALA A 278 -1.13 -10.43 -23.20
C ALA A 278 -2.15 -11.52 -23.51
N GLY A 279 -3.30 -11.11 -24.05
CA GLY A 279 -4.32 -12.02 -24.56
C GLY A 279 -3.88 -12.69 -25.87
N PRO A 280 -4.81 -13.34 -26.58
CA PRO A 280 -4.50 -14.09 -27.80
C PRO A 280 -4.26 -13.21 -29.04
N GLU A 281 -4.52 -11.89 -29.00
CA GLU A 281 -4.27 -10.99 -30.13
C GLU A 281 -2.82 -10.48 -30.17
N LEU A 282 -2.23 -10.14 -29.01
CA LEU A 282 -0.86 -9.62 -28.93
C LEU A 282 0.15 -10.65 -28.40
N GLY A 283 -0.31 -11.73 -27.77
CA GLY A 283 0.54 -12.71 -27.12
C GLY A 283 -0.01 -14.13 -27.17
N ILE A 284 0.22 -14.89 -26.08
CA ILE A 284 -0.10 -16.32 -26.01
C ILE A 284 -1.10 -16.67 -24.90
N ALA A 285 -1.68 -15.67 -24.22
CA ALA A 285 -2.64 -15.85 -23.12
C ALA A 285 -2.22 -16.93 -22.10
N ARG A 286 -0.97 -16.90 -21.64
CA ARG A 286 -0.43 -17.92 -20.73
C ARG A 286 -0.84 -17.68 -19.27
N PHE A 287 -0.96 -16.41 -18.88
CA PHE A 287 -1.37 -16.01 -17.54
C PHE A 287 -2.77 -15.42 -17.55
N ARG A 288 -3.57 -15.77 -16.53
CA ARG A 288 -4.82 -15.07 -16.17
C ARG A 288 -4.48 -14.08 -15.05
N ASP A 289 -4.55 -12.78 -15.34
CA ASP A 289 -4.03 -11.72 -14.48
C ASP A 289 -4.89 -10.44 -14.57
N THR A 290 -4.69 -9.47 -13.68
CA THR A 290 -5.48 -8.24 -13.61
C THR A 290 -4.57 -7.02 -13.55
N HIS A 291 -4.90 -6.00 -14.34
CA HIS A 291 -4.29 -4.67 -14.28
C HIS A 291 -5.32 -3.60 -13.97
N MET A 292 -4.85 -2.42 -13.59
CA MET A 292 -5.71 -1.27 -13.34
C MET A 292 -5.00 0.01 -13.81
N LYS A 293 -5.74 0.86 -14.51
CA LYS A 293 -5.38 2.25 -14.81
C LYS A 293 -6.08 3.17 -13.82
N LEU A 294 -5.37 4.20 -13.37
CA LEU A 294 -5.73 5.10 -12.29
C LEU A 294 -5.48 6.54 -12.74
N LYS A 295 -6.43 7.43 -12.49
CA LYS A 295 -6.26 8.89 -12.64
C LYS A 295 -6.69 9.57 -11.35
N GLY A 296 -6.15 10.75 -11.09
CA GLY A 296 -6.41 11.53 -9.89
C GLY A 296 -5.25 11.52 -8.88
N PRO A 297 -5.46 12.07 -7.68
CA PRO A 297 -4.38 12.36 -6.72
C PRO A 297 -3.54 11.13 -6.31
N ALA A 298 -4.11 9.93 -6.30
CA ALA A 298 -3.40 8.69 -5.94
C ALA A 298 -2.20 8.36 -6.86
N VAL A 299 -2.19 8.86 -8.11
CA VAL A 299 -1.08 8.64 -9.07
C VAL A 299 0.25 9.17 -8.52
N GLN A 300 0.22 10.25 -7.73
CA GLN A 300 1.44 10.80 -7.10
C GLN A 300 2.08 9.81 -6.12
N TYR A 301 1.28 8.97 -5.45
CA TYR A 301 1.80 7.95 -4.54
C TYR A 301 2.38 6.72 -5.28
N LEU A 302 1.88 6.40 -6.48
CA LEU A 302 2.58 5.46 -7.37
C LEU A 302 3.96 5.99 -7.78
N ILE A 303 4.10 7.31 -8.03
CA ILE A 303 5.40 7.94 -8.30
C ILE A 303 6.32 7.88 -7.07
N GLU A 304 5.81 8.08 -5.84
CA GLU A 304 6.61 7.90 -4.62
C GLU A 304 7.11 6.47 -4.44
N VAL A 305 6.28 5.47 -4.75
CA VAL A 305 6.64 4.05 -4.70
C VAL A 305 7.70 3.71 -5.78
N PHE A 306 7.52 4.19 -7.01
CA PHE A 306 8.53 4.05 -8.07
C PHE A 306 9.86 4.71 -7.69
N LYS A 307 9.83 5.90 -7.07
CA LYS A 307 11.03 6.60 -6.56
C LYS A 307 11.71 5.83 -5.42
N ASP A 308 10.95 5.10 -4.58
CA ASP A 308 11.48 4.17 -3.58
C ASP A 308 12.24 3.00 -4.25
N SER A 309 11.67 2.38 -5.31
CA SER A 309 12.34 1.36 -6.12
C SER A 309 13.61 1.88 -6.81
N LEU A 310 13.53 3.04 -7.45
CA LEU A 310 14.65 3.67 -8.17
C LEU A 310 15.77 4.10 -7.20
N SER A 311 15.43 4.58 -6.01
CA SER A 311 16.37 4.87 -4.92
C SER A 311 17.11 3.59 -4.52
N GLU A 312 16.38 2.50 -4.31
CA GLU A 312 16.96 1.20 -3.98
C GLU A 312 17.88 0.68 -5.10
N ALA A 313 17.52 0.80 -6.39
CA ALA A 313 18.40 0.43 -7.49
C ALA A 313 19.64 1.33 -7.60
N SER A 314 19.45 2.65 -7.48
CA SER A 314 20.49 3.65 -7.74
C SER A 314 21.56 3.75 -6.64
N MET A 315 21.32 3.23 -5.43
CA MET A 315 22.36 3.16 -4.38
C MET A 315 23.57 2.29 -4.77
N HIS A 316 23.46 1.44 -5.79
CA HIS A 316 24.63 0.77 -6.40
C HIS A 316 25.39 1.65 -7.41
N LEU A 317 24.73 2.60 -8.07
CA LEU A 317 25.32 3.46 -9.10
C LEU A 317 26.02 4.69 -8.49
N LEU A 318 25.33 5.42 -7.60
CA LEU A 318 25.82 6.67 -7.00
C LEU A 318 27.11 6.54 -6.16
N ARG A 319 27.47 5.30 -5.77
CA ARG A 319 28.72 5.00 -5.05
C ARG A 319 29.92 4.70 -5.96
N LYS A 320 29.72 4.57 -7.28
CA LYS A 320 30.82 4.41 -8.26
C LYS A 320 31.43 5.76 -8.62
N GLU A 321 30.59 6.76 -8.89
CA GLU A 321 31.00 8.14 -9.20
C GLU A 321 31.69 8.81 -8.01
N SER A 322 31.13 8.68 -6.80
CA SER A 322 31.73 9.27 -5.59
C SER A 322 33.10 8.67 -5.23
N THR A 323 33.45 7.46 -5.68
CA THR A 323 34.83 6.95 -5.59
C THR A 323 35.81 7.52 -6.63
N GLN A 324 35.33 8.20 -7.67
CA GLN A 324 36.18 8.91 -8.65
C GLN A 324 36.25 10.42 -8.41
N THR A 325 35.29 11.03 -7.71
CA THR A 325 35.22 12.50 -7.55
C THR A 325 35.62 13.03 -6.16
N LEU A 326 35.83 12.17 -5.16
CA LEU A 326 36.22 12.59 -3.80
C LEU A 326 37.74 12.86 -3.64
N SER A 327 38.24 13.85 -4.39
CA SER A 327 39.55 14.49 -4.17
C SER A 327 39.45 16.01 -3.92
N HIS A 328 38.26 16.55 -3.65
CA HIS A 328 38.06 17.97 -3.39
C HIS A 328 37.35 18.24 -2.05
N THR A 329 37.97 19.12 -1.27
CA THR A 329 37.54 19.55 0.07
C THR A 329 36.31 20.45 -0.02
N VAL A 330 35.16 19.99 0.47
CA VAL A 330 33.94 20.81 0.59
C VAL A 330 33.89 21.45 1.97
N LYS A 331 33.56 22.75 2.04
CA LYS A 331 33.44 23.48 3.32
C LYS A 331 32.16 23.07 4.06
N SER A 332 32.26 22.97 5.39
CA SER A 332 31.23 22.44 6.29
C SER A 332 29.86 23.15 6.19
N SER A 333 29.82 24.43 5.84
CA SER A 333 28.57 25.21 5.72
C SER A 333 27.66 24.78 4.57
N GLU A 334 28.21 24.24 3.47
CA GLU A 334 27.42 23.71 2.34
C GLU A 334 26.90 22.30 2.62
N LEU A 335 27.68 21.49 3.33
CA LEU A 335 27.24 20.18 3.79
C LEU A 335 26.06 20.30 4.76
N VAL A 336 26.08 21.28 5.68
CA VAL A 336 24.94 21.55 6.56
C VAL A 336 23.70 21.97 5.75
N LYS A 337 23.82 22.93 4.83
CA LYS A 337 22.66 23.37 4.01
C LYS A 337 22.02 22.24 3.21
N SER A 338 22.81 21.36 2.58
CA SER A 338 22.29 20.24 1.79
C SER A 338 21.65 19.12 2.65
N VAL A 339 22.18 18.88 3.86
CA VAL A 339 21.66 17.88 4.79
C VAL A 339 20.36 18.33 5.47
N THR A 340 20.26 19.60 5.92
CA THR A 340 19.05 20.09 6.62
C THR A 340 17.81 20.12 5.71
N GLN A 341 17.98 20.27 4.39
CA GLN A 341 16.86 20.35 3.44
C GLN A 341 16.15 19.00 3.15
N ASN A 342 16.75 17.85 3.50
CA ASN A 342 16.29 16.52 3.01
C ASN A 342 16.00 15.46 4.10
N LEU A 343 16.04 15.81 5.39
CA LEU A 343 15.85 14.82 6.47
C LEU A 343 14.40 14.76 7.00
N ASN A 344 13.81 13.57 6.94
CA ASN A 344 12.59 13.27 7.70
C ASN A 344 12.91 12.94 9.17
N ARG A 345 11.87 12.98 10.03
CA ARG A 345 11.94 12.75 11.49
C ARG A 345 12.68 11.48 11.88
N GLN A 346 12.58 10.41 11.09
CA GLN A 346 13.18 9.11 11.40
C GLN A 346 14.70 9.10 11.18
N SER A 347 15.19 9.78 10.14
CA SER A 347 16.62 9.92 9.89
C SER A 347 17.33 10.76 10.97
N ILE A 348 16.65 11.78 11.51
CA ILE A 348 17.15 12.59 12.64
C ILE A 348 17.28 11.72 13.90
N LEU A 349 16.28 10.89 14.22
CA LEU A 349 16.33 9.96 15.35
C LEU A 349 17.43 8.89 15.22
N ASN A 350 17.77 8.48 14.00
CA ASN A 350 18.91 7.59 13.75
C ASN A 350 20.26 8.30 13.91
N LEU A 351 20.36 9.59 13.53
CA LEU A 351 21.55 10.41 13.76
C LEU A 351 21.83 10.60 15.26
N ILE A 352 20.77 10.85 16.04
CA ILE A 352 20.81 10.96 17.51
C ILE A 352 21.32 9.67 18.18
N ARG A 353 20.98 8.50 17.60
CA ARG A 353 21.36 7.19 18.15
C ARG A 353 22.77 6.72 17.84
N THR A 354 23.43 7.25 16.83
CA THR A 354 24.73 6.72 16.36
C THR A 354 25.93 7.49 16.88
N SER A 355 25.81 8.80 17.11
CA SER A 355 26.81 9.67 17.79
C SER A 355 28.28 9.36 17.46
N SER A 356 28.55 9.00 16.19
CA SER A 356 29.82 8.53 15.67
C SER A 356 29.94 9.00 14.22
N LEU A 357 30.95 9.82 13.93
CA LEU A 357 31.21 10.29 12.57
C LEU A 357 31.69 9.13 11.67
N PRO A 358 31.47 9.21 10.34
CA PRO A 358 32.07 8.27 9.39
C PRO A 358 33.60 8.25 9.53
N LYS A 359 34.21 7.07 9.46
CA LYS A 359 35.68 6.95 9.46
C LYS A 359 36.27 7.68 8.26
N GLY A 360 37.13 8.66 8.52
CA GLY A 360 37.84 9.46 7.51
C GLY A 360 37.60 10.96 7.60
N VAL A 361 36.60 11.42 8.36
CA VAL A 361 36.35 12.87 8.57
C VAL A 361 37.06 13.33 9.85
N GLN A 362 38.04 14.23 9.73
CA GLN A 362 38.53 15.05 10.84
C GLN A 362 37.74 16.37 10.85
N LEU A 363 37.10 16.68 11.98
CA LEU A 363 36.54 18.01 12.25
C LEU A 363 37.58 18.83 13.03
N GLN A 364 37.68 20.12 12.73
CA GLN A 364 38.63 21.06 13.34
C GLN A 364 38.09 21.77 14.60
N GLU A 365 36.81 21.57 14.94
CA GLU A 365 36.09 22.35 15.96
C GLU A 365 35.59 21.46 17.13
N SER A 366 35.20 22.11 18.23
CA SER A 366 35.03 21.47 19.54
C SER A 366 33.71 20.70 19.68
N LYS A 367 33.53 20.00 20.82
CA LYS A 367 32.28 19.27 21.11
C LYS A 367 31.11 20.23 21.38
N GLU A 368 31.42 21.44 21.81
CA GLU A 368 30.47 22.51 22.11
C GLU A 368 29.81 23.01 20.82
N ASP A 369 30.60 23.25 19.76
CA ASP A 369 30.12 23.76 18.46
C ASP A 369 29.12 22.79 17.79
N PHE A 370 29.40 21.49 17.85
CA PHE A 370 28.51 20.46 17.30
C PHE A 370 27.14 20.43 18.01
N LYS A 371 27.10 20.77 19.30
CA LYS A 371 25.86 20.81 20.10
C LYS A 371 25.02 22.03 19.75
N GLU A 372 25.65 23.18 19.49
CA GLU A 372 24.96 24.39 19.06
C GLU A 372 24.37 24.24 17.65
N ILE A 373 25.14 23.67 16.70
CA ILE A 373 24.65 23.36 15.34
C ILE A 373 23.45 22.41 15.40
N PHE A 374 23.47 21.42 16.30
CA PHE A 374 22.39 20.46 16.46
C PHE A 374 21.09 21.08 17.00
N GLU A 375 21.16 21.94 18.02
CA GLU A 375 19.97 22.62 18.54
C GLU A 375 19.42 23.65 17.54
N LYS A 376 20.26 24.40 16.83
CA LYS A 376 19.82 25.28 15.73
C LYS A 376 19.08 24.51 14.62
N ALA A 377 19.60 23.37 14.18
CA ALA A 377 18.92 22.53 13.18
C ALA A 377 17.56 21.99 13.68
N LYS A 378 17.45 21.67 14.96
CA LYS A 378 16.23 21.19 15.62
C LYS A 378 15.16 22.29 15.74
N GLU A 379 15.55 23.53 16.02
CA GLU A 379 14.64 24.69 15.97
C GLU A 379 14.16 24.97 14.54
N GLU A 380 15.06 24.97 13.55
CA GLU A 380 14.76 25.18 12.14
C GLU A 380 13.73 24.17 11.60
N VAL A 381 13.93 22.87 11.90
CA VAL A 381 12.99 21.79 11.54
C VAL A 381 11.64 21.98 12.24
N THR A 382 11.63 22.35 13.52
CA THR A 382 10.40 22.60 14.28
C THR A 382 9.61 23.79 13.73
N LYS A 383 10.30 24.86 13.32
CA LYS A 383 9.73 26.06 12.69
C LYS A 383 9.14 25.73 11.31
N ASN A 384 9.88 24.99 10.47
CA ASN A 384 9.41 24.57 9.15
C ASN A 384 8.22 23.61 9.23
N TRP A 385 8.19 22.69 10.20
CA TRP A 385 7.03 21.84 10.48
C TRP A 385 5.80 22.67 10.86
N LYS A 386 5.92 23.59 11.82
CA LYS A 386 4.82 24.48 12.23
C LYS A 386 4.28 25.31 11.07
N MET A 387 5.15 25.87 10.21
CA MET A 387 4.71 26.59 9.00
C MET A 387 4.00 25.68 8.00
N ARG A 388 4.45 24.43 7.81
CA ARG A 388 3.82 23.49 6.86
C ARG A 388 2.45 23.01 7.34
N VAL A 389 2.29 22.76 8.64
CA VAL A 389 0.98 22.50 9.26
C VAL A 389 0.07 23.72 9.18
N GLY A 390 0.59 24.92 9.41
CA GLY A 390 -0.16 26.18 9.25
C GLY A 390 -0.69 26.38 7.83
N ARG A 391 0.15 26.21 6.81
CA ARG A 391 -0.26 26.29 5.39
C ARG A 391 -1.27 25.22 4.99
N LEU A 392 -1.19 24.02 5.58
CA LEU A 392 -2.18 22.96 5.35
C LEU A 392 -3.53 23.32 5.98
N LYS A 393 -3.56 23.86 7.20
CA LYS A 393 -4.79 24.38 7.82
C LYS A 393 -5.40 25.52 7.02
N GLN A 394 -4.59 26.51 6.64
CA GLN A 394 -5.05 27.66 5.85
C GLN A 394 -5.64 27.23 4.49
N LYS A 395 -5.00 26.31 3.77
CA LYS A 395 -5.57 25.75 2.53
C LYS A 395 -6.85 24.96 2.76
N LEU A 396 -6.99 24.30 3.90
CA LEU A 396 -8.22 23.57 4.26
C LEU A 396 -9.37 24.54 4.59
N GLU A 397 -9.05 25.65 5.26
CA GLU A 397 -9.98 26.76 5.57
C GLU A 397 -10.41 27.51 4.29
N GLU A 398 -9.49 27.73 3.34
CA GLU A 398 -9.79 28.31 2.01
C GLU A 398 -10.71 27.40 1.17
N ILE A 399 -10.59 26.07 1.30
CA ILE A 399 -11.44 25.09 0.61
C ILE A 399 -12.83 24.93 1.28
N THR A 400 -13.00 25.38 2.53
CA THR A 400 -14.22 25.15 3.32
C THR A 400 -15.07 26.40 3.58
N GLN A 401 -14.77 27.55 2.96
CA GLN A 401 -15.67 28.70 3.01
C GLN A 401 -16.94 28.44 2.18
N PRO A 402 -18.15 28.62 2.74
CA PRO A 402 -19.38 28.57 1.96
C PRO A 402 -19.45 29.80 1.04
N ALA A 403 -19.94 29.60 -0.19
CA ALA A 403 -20.10 30.69 -1.16
C ALA A 403 -20.98 31.82 -0.58
N GLY A 404 -20.40 33.01 -0.46
CA GLY A 404 -21.11 34.20 0.00
C GLY A 404 -22.23 34.59 -0.97
N SER A 405 -23.36 35.03 -0.43
CA SER A 405 -24.51 35.51 -1.20
C SER A 405 -24.19 36.82 -1.94
N GLY A 406 -23.67 36.71 -3.16
CA GLY A 406 -23.48 37.81 -4.10
C GLY A 406 -24.67 37.91 -5.07
N SER A 407 -25.37 39.04 -5.04
CA SER A 407 -26.46 39.36 -5.96
C SER A 407 -25.99 39.48 -7.40
N ILE A 408 -26.64 38.76 -8.33
CA ILE A 408 -26.41 38.88 -9.77
C ILE A 408 -27.45 39.85 -10.35
N GLU A 409 -27.02 41.03 -10.75
CA GLU A 409 -27.73 41.81 -11.77
C GLU A 409 -27.25 41.36 -13.16
N GLY A 410 -28.18 41.27 -14.12
CA GLY A 410 -27.88 40.83 -15.49
C GLY A 410 -27.18 41.91 -16.33
N PRO A 411 -26.82 41.58 -17.58
CA PRO A 411 -27.65 42.17 -18.65
C PRO A 411 -27.93 41.28 -19.87
N SER A 412 -29.15 41.47 -20.40
CA SER A 412 -29.60 41.42 -21.81
C SER A 412 -29.11 40.34 -22.80
N THR A 413 -30.11 39.64 -23.38
CA THR A 413 -30.05 38.94 -24.68
C THR A 413 -29.93 39.91 -25.88
N PRO A 414 -29.54 39.39 -27.05
CA PRO A 414 -30.49 39.12 -28.15
C PRO A 414 -30.37 37.65 -28.65
N SER A 415 -31.44 36.88 -28.87
CA SER A 415 -32.29 36.83 -30.07
C SER A 415 -31.52 36.77 -31.41
N ALA A 416 -31.77 35.87 -32.34
CA ALA A 416 -32.59 34.64 -32.38
C ALA A 416 -32.17 33.85 -33.63
N ASP A 417 -32.40 32.53 -33.68
CA ASP A 417 -33.16 31.95 -34.80
C ASP A 417 -33.57 30.49 -34.54
N VAL A 418 -34.70 30.09 -35.13
CA VAL A 418 -35.31 28.75 -34.98
C VAL A 418 -35.31 28.03 -36.32
N GLY A 419 -34.76 26.82 -36.34
CA GLY A 419 -34.73 25.92 -37.49
C GLY A 419 -35.04 24.46 -37.11
N THR A 420 -36.32 24.12 -37.04
CA THR A 420 -36.85 22.74 -37.17
C THR A 420 -36.32 22.09 -38.46
N GLN A 421 -36.11 20.77 -38.68
CA GLN A 421 -36.32 19.49 -37.97
C GLN A 421 -35.54 18.40 -38.80
N ASN A 422 -35.45 17.07 -38.52
CA ASN A 422 -36.11 16.19 -37.55
C ASN A 422 -35.30 14.90 -37.22
N SER A 423 -35.66 14.24 -36.11
CA SER A 423 -35.75 12.78 -35.86
C SER A 423 -34.64 11.78 -36.26
N SER A 424 -33.93 11.25 -35.24
CA SER A 424 -33.76 9.79 -35.03
C SER A 424 -33.22 9.47 -33.63
N GLU A 425 -34.04 8.76 -32.85
CA GLU A 425 -33.72 7.92 -31.68
C GLU A 425 -32.93 8.51 -30.49
N THR A 426 -33.66 8.63 -29.37
CA THR A 426 -33.23 9.08 -28.05
C THR A 426 -32.12 8.21 -27.44
N SER A 427 -30.89 8.71 -27.44
CA SER A 427 -29.94 8.40 -26.38
C SER A 427 -30.41 9.08 -25.08
N ILE A 428 -30.74 8.28 -24.07
CA ILE A 428 -31.00 8.82 -22.72
C ILE A 428 -29.65 9.28 -22.16
N GLN A 429 -29.34 10.56 -22.32
CA GLN A 429 -28.25 11.20 -21.59
C GLN A 429 -28.66 11.31 -20.12
N VAL A 430 -28.32 10.27 -19.35
CA VAL A 430 -28.24 10.39 -17.89
C VAL A 430 -27.04 11.27 -17.60
N GLU A 431 -27.29 12.52 -17.19
CA GLU A 431 -26.24 13.38 -16.65
C GLU A 431 -25.58 12.68 -15.45
N ASP A 432 -24.27 12.48 -15.55
CA ASP A 432 -23.50 11.68 -14.60
C ASP A 432 -23.36 12.43 -13.26
N GLN A 433 -24.33 12.23 -12.35
CA GLN A 433 -24.33 12.79 -10.98
C GLN A 433 -23.28 12.10 -10.08
N HIS A 434 -22.01 12.18 -10.47
CA HIS A 434 -20.87 11.53 -9.84
C HIS A 434 -19.74 12.55 -9.54
N SER A 435 -20.04 13.57 -8.74
CA SER A 435 -19.10 14.64 -8.36
C SER A 435 -18.18 14.31 -7.16
N GLU A 436 -18.05 13.04 -6.78
CA GLU A 436 -17.11 12.59 -5.73
C GLU A 436 -16.38 11.32 -6.22
N GLY A 437 -15.23 11.50 -6.86
CA GLY A 437 -14.42 10.40 -7.41
C GLY A 437 -13.90 9.43 -6.33
N ILE A 438 -13.54 8.22 -6.75
CA ILE A 438 -13.35 7.05 -5.87
C ILE A 438 -12.27 7.27 -4.80
N PHE A 439 -12.47 6.61 -3.66
CA PHE A 439 -11.44 6.45 -2.65
C PHE A 439 -10.36 5.51 -3.18
N ALA A 440 -9.11 5.96 -3.16
CA ALA A 440 -7.95 5.13 -3.51
C ALA A 440 -6.81 5.33 -2.50
N GLN A 441 -6.21 4.23 -2.07
CA GLN A 441 -5.04 4.19 -1.19
C GLN A 441 -3.92 3.37 -1.83
N VAL A 442 -2.69 3.90 -1.84
CA VAL A 442 -1.52 3.19 -2.35
C VAL A 442 -0.76 2.56 -1.20
N LEU A 443 -0.69 1.23 -1.19
CA LEU A 443 0.00 0.42 -0.20
C LEU A 443 1.26 -0.17 -0.81
N SER A 444 2.39 -0.07 -0.11
CA SER A 444 3.65 -0.66 -0.56
C SER A 444 4.36 -1.42 0.55
N SER A 445 5.14 -2.42 0.16
CA SER A 445 6.11 -3.07 1.05
C SER A 445 7.54 -2.68 0.64
N ASN A 446 8.39 -2.47 1.65
CA ASN A 446 9.84 -2.41 1.55
C ASN A 446 10.38 -2.81 2.93
N VAL A 447 10.57 -4.12 3.12
CA VAL A 447 10.86 -4.67 4.45
C VAL A 447 12.24 -4.24 4.95
N ILE A 448 13.20 -3.98 4.05
CA ILE A 448 14.51 -3.38 4.38
C ILE A 448 14.35 -2.00 5.03
N ARG A 449 13.34 -1.22 4.62
CA ARG A 449 12.98 0.08 5.22
C ARG A 449 11.91 -0.02 6.32
N ASN A 450 11.62 -1.21 6.83
CA ASN A 450 10.51 -1.51 7.77
C ASN A 450 9.11 -1.09 7.28
N LYS A 451 8.92 -0.88 5.98
CA LYS A 451 7.58 -0.63 5.39
C LYS A 451 6.88 -1.99 5.19
N ILE A 452 6.03 -2.37 6.14
CA ILE A 452 5.19 -3.59 6.09
C ILE A 452 3.68 -3.25 6.01
N HIS A 453 3.40 -2.13 5.36
CA HIS A 453 2.11 -1.47 5.35
C HIS A 453 1.04 -2.29 4.63
N LEU A 454 1.38 -2.79 3.44
CA LEU A 454 0.53 -3.65 2.62
C LEU A 454 0.12 -4.92 3.39
N GLN A 455 1.08 -5.59 4.03
CA GLN A 455 0.83 -6.79 4.84
C GLN A 455 -0.13 -6.52 6.00
N ASN A 456 0.09 -5.41 6.73
CA ASN A 456 -0.79 -5.01 7.83
C ASN A 456 -2.20 -4.67 7.33
N ALA A 457 -2.33 -3.99 6.19
CA ALA A 457 -3.62 -3.60 5.62
C ALA A 457 -4.45 -4.82 5.18
N MET A 458 -3.81 -5.80 4.52
CA MET A 458 -4.46 -7.08 4.18
C MET A 458 -4.93 -7.84 5.42
N ILE A 459 -4.10 -7.90 6.48
CA ILE A 459 -4.47 -8.49 7.77
C ILE A 459 -5.69 -7.77 8.36
N GLU A 460 -5.72 -6.44 8.29
CA GLU A 460 -6.73 -5.63 8.96
C GLU A 460 -8.09 -5.68 8.26
N ILE A 461 -8.13 -5.62 6.92
CA ILE A 461 -9.38 -5.73 6.16
C ILE A 461 -10.02 -7.12 6.32
N ILE A 462 -9.22 -8.19 6.27
CA ILE A 462 -9.70 -9.58 6.47
C ILE A 462 -10.16 -9.82 7.93
N ARG A 463 -9.53 -9.17 8.91
CA ARG A 463 -9.96 -9.28 10.32
C ARG A 463 -11.28 -8.58 10.63
N ARG A 464 -11.73 -7.68 9.76
CA ARG A 464 -12.93 -6.86 9.95
C ARG A 464 -14.01 -7.08 8.88
N SER A 465 -13.76 -7.94 7.90
CA SER A 465 -14.77 -8.38 6.94
C SER A 465 -15.99 -8.96 7.66
N GLY A 466 -17.17 -8.68 7.11
CA GLY A 466 -18.46 -9.00 7.72
C GLY A 466 -19.30 -10.05 6.99
N ARG A 467 -19.04 -10.29 5.69
CA ARG A 467 -19.85 -11.16 4.82
C ARG A 467 -18.99 -12.10 3.98
N GLU A 468 -18.10 -11.56 3.14
CA GLU A 468 -17.31 -12.38 2.22
C GLU A 468 -15.92 -11.79 1.89
N VAL A 469 -15.00 -12.67 1.52
CA VAL A 469 -13.67 -12.34 1.01
C VAL A 469 -13.35 -13.24 -0.17
N HIS A 470 -13.20 -12.68 -1.37
CA HIS A 470 -12.71 -13.40 -2.54
C HIS A 470 -11.24 -13.05 -2.80
N ILE A 471 -10.43 -14.06 -3.11
CA ILE A 471 -8.99 -13.93 -3.30
C ILE A 471 -8.57 -14.69 -4.57
N SER A 472 -8.05 -13.99 -5.56
CA SER A 472 -7.29 -14.61 -6.65
C SER A 472 -5.81 -14.35 -6.40
N ASN A 473 -5.04 -15.43 -6.21
CA ASN A 473 -3.60 -15.35 -5.98
C ASN A 473 -2.92 -16.61 -6.54
N PRO A 474 -1.76 -16.55 -7.23
CA PRO A 474 -1.14 -17.76 -7.77
C PRO A 474 -0.93 -18.88 -6.74
N PHE A 475 -0.58 -18.51 -5.50
CA PHE A 475 -0.24 -19.42 -4.40
C PHE A 475 -0.87 -18.97 -3.08
N LEU A 476 -1.13 -19.93 -2.17
CA LEU A 476 -1.61 -19.66 -0.82
C LEU A 476 -0.60 -20.21 0.19
N LEU A 477 0.41 -19.41 0.49
CA LEU A 477 1.47 -19.62 1.48
C LEU A 477 1.62 -18.41 2.44
N PRO A 478 0.52 -17.84 2.97
CA PRO A 478 0.57 -16.55 3.65
C PRO A 478 1.40 -16.60 4.94
N PRO A 479 2.08 -15.50 5.32
CA PRO A 479 2.69 -15.38 6.64
C PRO A 479 1.67 -15.64 7.76
N LYS A 480 2.11 -16.24 8.89
CA LYS A 480 1.21 -16.71 9.96
C LYS A 480 0.18 -15.67 10.46
N ARG A 481 0.52 -14.37 10.48
CA ARG A 481 -0.42 -13.31 10.86
C ARG A 481 -1.59 -13.15 9.88
N LEU A 482 -1.35 -13.34 8.58
CA LEU A 482 -2.35 -13.29 7.50
C LEU A 482 -3.14 -14.60 7.43
N MET A 483 -2.48 -15.75 7.62
CA MET A 483 -3.16 -17.05 7.79
C MET A 483 -4.19 -17.01 8.93
N ASN A 484 -3.76 -16.54 10.12
CA ASN A 484 -4.65 -16.38 11.27
C ASN A 484 -5.76 -15.34 11.03
N ALA A 485 -5.58 -14.36 10.13
CA ALA A 485 -6.64 -13.42 9.78
C ALA A 485 -7.74 -14.11 8.97
N LEU A 486 -7.37 -14.92 7.98
CA LEU A 486 -8.29 -15.71 7.14
C LEU A 486 -9.07 -16.72 7.99
N LEU A 487 -8.39 -17.50 8.83
CA LEU A 487 -9.02 -18.46 9.75
C LEU A 487 -10.01 -17.75 10.69
N SER A 488 -9.59 -16.65 11.30
CA SER A 488 -10.46 -15.86 12.19
C SER A 488 -11.65 -15.22 11.47
N ALA A 489 -11.55 -14.93 10.16
CA ALA A 489 -12.70 -14.48 9.37
C ALA A 489 -13.73 -15.61 9.22
N ALA A 490 -13.28 -16.79 8.82
CA ALA A 490 -14.14 -17.96 8.69
C ALA A 490 -14.81 -18.36 10.02
N GLU A 491 -14.08 -18.30 11.14
CA GLU A 491 -14.60 -18.53 12.50
C GLU A 491 -15.72 -17.56 12.90
N ARG A 492 -15.75 -16.33 12.34
CA ARG A 492 -16.83 -15.35 12.53
C ARG A 492 -18.04 -15.56 11.61
N GLY A 493 -18.01 -16.57 10.73
CA GLY A 493 -19.06 -16.80 9.72
C GLY A 493 -18.84 -16.09 8.39
N VAL A 494 -17.67 -15.48 8.15
CA VAL A 494 -17.34 -14.86 6.85
C VAL A 494 -17.00 -15.93 5.83
N GLN A 495 -17.63 -15.90 4.66
CA GLN A 495 -17.27 -16.78 3.55
C GLN A 495 -15.93 -16.35 2.93
N VAL A 496 -14.94 -17.23 2.91
CA VAL A 496 -13.64 -16.96 2.26
C VAL A 496 -13.48 -17.92 1.09
N LYS A 497 -13.42 -17.40 -0.14
CA LYS A 497 -13.13 -18.21 -1.33
C LYS A 497 -11.78 -17.81 -1.93
N VAL A 498 -10.93 -18.79 -2.16
CA VAL A 498 -9.58 -18.57 -2.72
C VAL A 498 -9.45 -19.35 -4.04
N ILE A 499 -9.16 -18.64 -5.13
CA ILE A 499 -8.70 -19.24 -6.38
C ILE A 499 -7.17 -19.16 -6.43
N THR A 500 -6.54 -20.32 -6.54
CA THR A 500 -5.10 -20.49 -6.79
C THR A 500 -4.84 -21.17 -8.13
N SER A 501 -3.58 -21.30 -8.51
CA SER A 501 -3.24 -21.87 -9.82
C SER A 501 -3.17 -23.40 -9.82
N GLY A 502 -3.94 -24.05 -10.71
CA GLY A 502 -3.92 -25.50 -10.92
C GLY A 502 -2.70 -25.99 -11.70
N THR A 503 -2.15 -25.17 -12.58
CA THR A 503 -0.82 -25.32 -13.18
C THR A 503 0.07 -24.14 -12.77
N SER A 504 1.39 -24.27 -12.73
CA SER A 504 2.25 -23.18 -12.21
C SER A 504 3.61 -23.14 -12.92
N ASP A 505 4.10 -21.93 -13.15
CA ASP A 505 5.46 -21.63 -13.58
C ASP A 505 6.51 -21.86 -12.47
N THR A 506 6.05 -21.92 -11.22
CA THR A 506 6.83 -22.24 -10.02
C THR A 506 6.21 -23.41 -9.26
N PRO A 507 6.30 -24.66 -9.77
CA PRO A 507 5.64 -25.84 -9.19
C PRO A 507 5.91 -26.05 -7.70
N MET A 508 7.12 -25.71 -7.22
CA MET A 508 7.49 -25.77 -5.81
C MET A 508 6.57 -24.93 -4.91
N MET A 509 6.18 -23.72 -5.34
CA MET A 509 5.28 -22.85 -4.57
C MET A 509 3.84 -23.37 -4.58
N ARG A 510 3.39 -23.93 -5.72
CA ARG A 510 2.09 -24.61 -5.79
C ARG A 510 2.05 -25.80 -4.84
N TRP A 511 2.97 -26.75 -4.96
CA TRP A 511 3.04 -27.95 -4.11
C TRP A 511 3.16 -27.63 -2.62
N ALA A 512 3.93 -26.60 -2.27
CA ALA A 512 4.01 -26.09 -0.91
C ALA A 512 2.66 -25.51 -0.43
N SER A 513 1.90 -24.83 -1.29
CA SER A 513 0.52 -24.38 -0.96
C SER A 513 -0.39 -25.58 -0.73
N THR A 514 -0.37 -26.57 -1.63
CA THR A 514 -1.19 -27.80 -1.52
C THR A 514 -0.83 -28.65 -0.31
N HIS A 515 0.35 -28.47 0.30
CA HIS A 515 0.66 -29.05 1.60
C HIS A 515 -0.22 -28.46 2.71
N ILE A 516 -0.32 -27.12 2.79
CA ILE A 516 -0.99 -26.41 3.90
C ILE A 516 -2.48 -26.15 3.68
N TYR A 517 -3.06 -26.45 2.51
CA TYR A 517 -4.51 -26.28 2.26
C TYR A 517 -5.41 -26.92 3.34
N HIS A 518 -4.97 -28.00 4.00
CA HIS A 518 -5.72 -28.62 5.09
C HIS A 518 -5.93 -27.70 6.31
N GLU A 519 -4.97 -26.80 6.61
CA GLU A 519 -5.09 -25.81 7.69
C GLU A 519 -6.28 -24.88 7.49
N PHE A 520 -6.61 -24.59 6.22
CA PHE A 520 -7.72 -23.73 5.82
C PHE A 520 -9.03 -24.52 5.67
N LEU A 521 -9.00 -25.65 4.95
CA LEU A 521 -10.19 -26.47 4.64
C LEU A 521 -10.78 -27.19 5.87
N ASN A 522 -10.11 -27.14 7.02
CA ASN A 522 -10.69 -27.52 8.31
C ASN A 522 -11.76 -26.51 8.81
N GLN A 523 -11.79 -25.29 8.26
CA GLN A 523 -12.82 -24.29 8.54
C GLN A 523 -13.94 -24.40 7.49
N PRO A 524 -15.22 -24.56 7.88
CA PRO A 524 -16.31 -24.83 6.93
C PRO A 524 -16.57 -23.66 5.98
N ASN A 525 -16.23 -22.43 6.37
CA ASN A 525 -16.45 -21.22 5.58
C ASN A 525 -15.22 -20.83 4.72
N ILE A 526 -14.22 -21.72 4.57
CA ILE A 526 -13.10 -21.50 3.64
C ILE A 526 -13.15 -22.53 2.51
N GLU A 527 -13.25 -22.05 1.28
CA GLU A 527 -13.20 -22.85 0.07
C GLU A 527 -11.95 -22.51 -0.74
N ILE A 528 -11.27 -23.53 -1.26
CA ILE A 528 -10.09 -23.38 -2.12
C ILE A 528 -10.38 -24.03 -3.47
N TYR A 529 -10.02 -23.32 -4.52
CA TYR A 529 -10.24 -23.68 -5.92
C TYR A 529 -8.93 -23.55 -6.68
N GLU A 530 -8.64 -24.51 -7.56
CA GLU A 530 -7.48 -24.46 -8.47
C GLU A 530 -7.96 -24.15 -9.90
N TYR A 531 -7.61 -22.99 -10.43
CA TYR A 531 -7.90 -22.56 -11.80
C TYR A 531 -7.18 -23.47 -12.82
N GLN A 532 -7.91 -24.01 -13.80
CA GLN A 532 -7.41 -25.04 -14.72
C GLN A 532 -6.91 -24.54 -16.09
N PRO A 533 -7.57 -23.59 -16.80
CA PRO A 533 -7.27 -23.31 -18.22
C PRO A 533 -5.89 -22.73 -18.50
N ARG A 534 -5.40 -21.86 -17.61
CA ARG A 534 -4.13 -21.13 -17.73
C ARG A 534 -3.46 -21.04 -16.35
N ILE A 535 -2.31 -20.38 -16.27
CA ILE A 535 -1.69 -20.10 -14.96
C ILE A 535 -2.39 -18.88 -14.34
N MET A 536 -3.06 -19.06 -13.21
CA MET A 536 -3.61 -17.97 -12.40
C MET A 536 -2.45 -17.15 -11.84
N HIS A 537 -2.43 -15.86 -12.15
CA HIS A 537 -1.39 -14.93 -11.73
C HIS A 537 -1.95 -13.57 -11.27
N ALA A 538 -3.27 -13.39 -11.20
CA ALA A 538 -3.88 -12.23 -10.52
C ALA A 538 -3.43 -12.15 -9.04
N LYS A 539 -3.44 -10.93 -8.48
CA LYS A 539 -3.27 -10.67 -7.02
C LYS A 539 -4.39 -9.75 -6.57
N THR A 540 -5.61 -10.25 -6.65
CA THR A 540 -6.82 -9.49 -6.35
C THR A 540 -7.47 -9.98 -5.07
N VAL A 541 -7.98 -9.04 -4.29
CA VAL A 541 -8.81 -9.33 -3.11
C VAL A 541 -10.03 -8.41 -3.17
N THR A 542 -11.24 -8.97 -3.06
CA THR A 542 -12.46 -8.20 -2.76
C THR A 542 -12.95 -8.54 -1.36
N VAL A 543 -13.56 -7.56 -0.69
CA VAL A 543 -14.15 -7.74 0.65
C VAL A 543 -15.53 -7.11 0.71
N ASP A 544 -16.49 -7.92 1.14
CA ASP A 544 -17.92 -7.62 1.31
C ASP A 544 -18.62 -7.03 0.06
N GLY A 545 -17.99 -7.13 -1.11
CA GLY A 545 -18.43 -6.54 -2.37
C GLY A 545 -18.19 -5.03 -2.48
N LEU A 546 -17.41 -4.41 -1.60
CA LEU A 546 -17.21 -2.95 -1.57
C LEU A 546 -15.73 -2.50 -1.65
N PHE A 547 -14.83 -3.24 -1.02
CA PHE A 547 -13.39 -2.99 -1.09
C PHE A 547 -12.76 -3.89 -2.14
N CYS A 548 -11.81 -3.34 -2.89
CA CYS A 548 -10.93 -4.13 -3.75
C CYS A 548 -9.46 -3.77 -3.58
N SER A 549 -8.58 -4.75 -3.75
CA SER A 549 -7.14 -4.60 -3.85
C SER A 549 -6.63 -5.20 -5.15
N ILE A 550 -5.80 -4.45 -5.89
CA ILE A 550 -5.15 -4.89 -7.14
C ILE A 550 -3.67 -4.52 -7.05
N GLY A 551 -2.76 -5.43 -7.41
CA GLY A 551 -1.33 -5.14 -7.36
C GLY A 551 -0.42 -6.34 -7.62
N SER A 552 0.74 -6.34 -6.98
CA SER A 552 1.79 -7.34 -7.17
C SER A 552 1.91 -8.36 -6.03
N PHE A 553 1.31 -8.10 -4.86
CA PHE A 553 1.53 -8.88 -3.64
C PHE A 553 0.98 -10.31 -3.70
N ASN A 554 1.87 -11.30 -3.83
CA ASN A 554 1.50 -12.70 -3.65
C ASN A 554 1.27 -13.02 -2.16
N PHE A 555 0.39 -13.98 -1.87
CA PHE A 555 0.16 -14.50 -0.54
C PHE A 555 1.23 -15.56 -0.20
N ASP A 556 2.51 -15.17 -0.26
CA ASP A 556 3.66 -16.02 0.01
C ASP A 556 4.68 -15.36 0.96
N LEU A 557 5.67 -16.12 1.42
CA LEU A 557 6.67 -15.67 2.40
C LEU A 557 7.71 -14.70 1.82
N LEU A 558 8.08 -14.81 0.55
CA LEU A 558 9.03 -13.90 -0.11
C LEU A 558 8.38 -12.53 -0.34
N SER A 559 7.15 -12.49 -0.86
CA SER A 559 6.38 -11.24 -0.99
C SER A 559 6.06 -10.63 0.38
N GLY A 560 5.76 -11.48 1.37
CA GLY A 560 5.52 -11.08 2.76
C GLY A 560 6.73 -10.49 3.48
N LEU A 561 7.95 -10.95 3.20
CA LEU A 561 9.14 -10.67 4.03
C LEU A 561 10.31 -9.98 3.30
N ARG A 562 10.34 -9.96 1.96
CA ARG A 562 11.53 -9.58 1.19
C ARG A 562 11.25 -8.67 0.00
N ASN A 563 10.37 -9.06 -0.90
CA ASN A 563 10.16 -8.31 -2.15
C ASN A 563 9.68 -6.88 -1.90
N LEU A 564 10.03 -5.99 -2.82
CA LEU A 564 9.27 -4.76 -3.00
C LEU A 564 7.95 -5.09 -3.69
N GLU A 565 6.84 -4.80 -3.02
CA GLU A 565 5.48 -5.01 -3.53
C GLU A 565 4.69 -3.70 -3.50
N VAL A 566 3.62 -3.64 -4.29
CA VAL A 566 2.68 -2.52 -4.36
C VAL A 566 1.28 -3.04 -4.67
N ASN A 567 0.29 -2.56 -3.93
CA ASN A 567 -1.12 -2.70 -4.28
C ASN A 567 -1.78 -1.31 -4.22
N VAL A 568 -2.72 -1.06 -5.13
CA VAL A 568 -3.72 -0.01 -4.94
C VAL A 568 -4.96 -0.67 -4.35
N THR A 569 -5.50 -0.08 -3.30
CA THR A 569 -6.80 -0.44 -2.74
C THR A 569 -7.80 0.65 -3.07
N LEU A 570 -9.00 0.24 -3.48
CA LEU A 570 -10.11 1.14 -3.72
C LEU A 570 -11.25 0.76 -2.79
N LEU A 571 -12.04 1.76 -2.42
CA LEU A 571 -13.38 1.55 -1.93
C LEU A 571 -14.31 2.08 -3.01
N ASP A 572 -14.97 1.16 -3.71
CA ASP A 572 -15.93 1.47 -4.76
C ASP A 572 -16.71 0.20 -5.15
N GLN A 573 -18.04 0.30 -5.15
CA GLN A 573 -18.94 -0.82 -5.44
C GLN A 573 -18.80 -1.31 -6.89
N LYS A 574 -18.58 -0.41 -7.86
CA LYS A 574 -18.48 -0.80 -9.28
C LYS A 574 -17.19 -1.58 -9.53
N CYS A 575 -16.07 -1.10 -9.00
CA CYS A 575 -14.77 -1.77 -9.07
C CYS A 575 -14.79 -3.15 -8.41
N ALA A 576 -15.38 -3.26 -7.22
CA ALA A 576 -15.54 -4.55 -6.54
C ALA A 576 -16.42 -5.51 -7.36
N THR A 577 -17.56 -5.05 -7.90
CA THR A 577 -18.44 -5.87 -8.75
C THR A 577 -17.73 -6.39 -10.02
N ILE A 578 -16.89 -5.60 -10.67
CA ILE A 578 -16.09 -6.05 -11.83
C ILE A 578 -15.16 -7.21 -11.43
N LEU A 579 -14.47 -7.09 -10.30
CA LEU A 579 -13.59 -8.15 -9.80
C LEU A 579 -14.35 -9.39 -9.32
N ASP A 580 -15.49 -9.23 -8.67
CA ASP A 580 -16.33 -10.34 -8.21
C ASP A 580 -16.95 -11.10 -9.39
N GLN A 581 -17.39 -10.40 -10.44
CA GLN A 581 -17.84 -11.03 -11.69
C GLN A 581 -16.73 -11.83 -12.34
N GLN A 582 -15.52 -11.25 -12.47
CA GLN A 582 -14.37 -11.98 -13.00
C GLN A 582 -13.96 -13.16 -12.11
N PHE A 583 -14.05 -13.02 -10.79
CA PHE A 583 -13.78 -14.10 -9.84
C PHE A 583 -14.75 -15.26 -10.06
N LEU A 584 -16.04 -14.99 -10.29
CA LEU A 584 -17.04 -16.03 -10.58
C LEU A 584 -16.77 -16.74 -11.93
N VAL A 585 -16.36 -16.00 -12.97
CA VAL A 585 -15.92 -16.62 -14.24
C VAL A 585 -14.68 -17.50 -14.02
N ASP A 586 -13.67 -17.00 -13.31
CA ASP A 586 -12.48 -17.77 -12.96
C ASP A 586 -12.84 -18.99 -12.07
N LEU A 587 -13.91 -18.91 -11.26
CA LEU A 587 -14.41 -19.97 -10.38
C LEU A 587 -15.09 -21.11 -11.15
N GLU A 588 -15.88 -20.81 -12.18
CA GLU A 588 -16.52 -21.80 -13.05
C GLU A 588 -15.49 -22.67 -13.79
N GLU A 589 -14.36 -22.08 -14.17
CA GLU A 589 -13.22 -22.78 -14.78
C GLU A 589 -12.26 -23.44 -13.74
N SER A 590 -12.61 -23.42 -12.45
CA SER A 590 -11.75 -23.91 -11.37
C SER A 590 -12.23 -25.23 -10.75
N ARG A 591 -11.25 -26.08 -10.40
CA ARG A 591 -11.47 -27.33 -9.68
C ARG A 591 -11.44 -27.09 -8.17
N GLN A 592 -12.54 -27.35 -7.47
CA GLN A 592 -12.58 -27.26 -6.01
C GLN A 592 -11.62 -28.29 -5.36
N VAL A 593 -10.93 -27.87 -4.30
CA VAL A 593 -10.08 -28.72 -3.48
C VAL A 593 -10.79 -29.05 -2.17
N THR A 594 -11.00 -30.34 -1.92
CA THR A 594 -11.64 -30.86 -0.70
C THR A 594 -10.64 -31.61 0.17
N LEU A 595 -10.91 -31.76 1.48
CA LEU A 595 -10.11 -32.60 2.38
C LEU A 595 -9.99 -34.05 1.86
N GLU A 596 -11.06 -34.59 1.26
CA GLU A 596 -11.06 -35.90 0.61
C GLU A 596 -10.09 -35.95 -0.58
N SER A 597 -10.08 -34.94 -1.45
CA SER A 597 -9.14 -34.85 -2.57
C SER A 597 -7.68 -34.77 -2.10
N LEU A 598 -7.43 -34.10 -0.95
CA LEU A 598 -6.12 -34.03 -0.34
C LEU A 598 -5.68 -35.34 0.33
N ALA A 599 -6.64 -36.16 0.78
CA ALA A 599 -6.39 -37.48 1.38
C ALA A 599 -6.10 -38.57 0.34
N LYS A 600 -6.70 -38.49 -0.86
CA LYS A 600 -6.48 -39.42 -2.00
C LYS A 600 -5.06 -39.38 -2.59
N ARG A 601 -4.25 -38.38 -2.25
CA ARG A 601 -2.87 -38.21 -2.72
C ARG A 601 -1.94 -39.31 -2.23
N SER A 602 -1.03 -39.75 -3.09
CA SER A 602 -0.08 -40.82 -2.75
C SER A 602 0.92 -40.42 -1.67
N ILE A 603 1.52 -41.39 -0.95
CA ILE A 603 2.53 -41.09 0.08
C ILE A 603 3.74 -40.32 -0.51
N PRO A 604 4.31 -40.69 -1.68
CA PRO A 604 5.39 -39.91 -2.29
C PRO A 604 4.98 -38.48 -2.66
N GLU A 605 3.77 -38.27 -3.16
CA GLU A 605 3.24 -36.94 -3.49
C GLU A 605 3.06 -36.08 -2.22
N ARG A 606 2.50 -36.66 -1.15
CA ARG A 606 2.37 -35.98 0.15
C ARG A 606 3.74 -35.59 0.73
N PHE A 607 4.75 -36.45 0.58
CA PHE A 607 6.12 -36.15 0.97
C PHE A 607 6.73 -35.03 0.12
N LEU A 608 6.55 -35.07 -1.21
CA LEU A 608 7.02 -34.00 -2.11
C LEU A 608 6.41 -32.65 -1.74
N HIS A 609 5.11 -32.58 -1.50
CA HIS A 609 4.42 -31.34 -1.11
C HIS A 609 4.94 -30.81 0.24
N TRP A 610 5.10 -31.69 1.24
CA TRP A 610 5.74 -31.34 2.52
C TRP A 610 7.17 -30.83 2.33
N PHE A 611 7.97 -31.50 1.51
CA PHE A 611 9.35 -31.12 1.24
C PHE A 611 9.45 -29.76 0.55
N CYS A 612 8.59 -29.48 -0.45
CA CYS A 612 8.50 -28.16 -1.07
C CYS A 612 8.09 -27.07 -0.07
N TYR A 613 7.16 -27.36 0.84
CA TYR A 613 6.82 -26.43 1.93
C TYR A 613 8.01 -26.21 2.87
N PHE A 614 8.68 -27.27 3.33
CA PHE A 614 9.89 -27.15 4.16
C PHE A 614 10.98 -26.32 3.46
N MET A 615 11.24 -26.57 2.18
CA MET A 615 12.21 -25.81 1.40
C MET A 615 11.81 -24.34 1.22
N SER A 616 10.53 -24.01 1.01
CA SER A 616 10.10 -22.59 0.95
C SER A 616 10.33 -21.87 2.28
N ARG A 617 10.12 -22.55 3.42
CA ARG A 617 10.47 -22.04 4.76
C ARG A 617 11.97 -21.80 4.91
N VAL A 618 12.80 -22.77 4.55
CA VAL A 618 14.27 -22.65 4.60
C VAL A 618 14.76 -21.50 3.73
N LEU A 619 14.32 -21.41 2.47
CA LEU A 619 14.67 -20.33 1.54
C LEU A 619 14.32 -18.95 2.12
N SER A 620 13.14 -18.79 2.75
CA SER A 620 12.72 -17.51 3.33
C SER A 620 13.63 -17.01 4.48
N VAL A 621 14.26 -17.94 5.21
CA VAL A 621 15.13 -17.65 6.37
C VAL A 621 16.60 -17.52 5.99
N VAL A 622 17.10 -18.41 5.12
CA VAL A 622 18.54 -18.56 4.84
C VAL A 622 19.05 -17.57 3.78
N LEU A 623 18.24 -17.26 2.76
CA LEU A 623 18.58 -16.38 1.63
C LEU A 623 17.86 -15.04 1.75
#